data_AF-A0A7W0WYN4-F1
#
_entry.id   AF-A0A7W0WYN4-F1
#
_cell.length_a   1.000
_cell.length_b   1.000
_cell.length_c   1.000
_cell.angle_alpha   90.00
_cell.angle_beta   90.00
_cell.angle_gamma   90.00
#
_symmetry.space_group_name_H-M   'P 1'
#
loop_
_entity.id
_entity.type
_entity.pdbx_description
1 polymer ?
#
loop_
_entity_poly.entity_id
_entity_poly.type
_entity_poly.pdbx_seq_one_letter_code
_entity_poly.pdbx_strand_id
1 'polypeptide(L)'
;MTSGAPIYLVSACASGEEFVAAFRRYADKNGLFIPIAAPIPAGRRGRFAVTLNDGGVMVEGDADIVSSALTPSVLHGRVGMTLRFIEPDIKSKT
;
A
#
# COMPACT_ATOMS: atom_id res chain seq x y z
N MET A 1 16.68 -12.84 9.24
CA MET A 1 15.44 -12.13 8.88
C MET A 1 14.88 -12.79 7.64
N THR A 2 13.77 -13.51 7.74
CA THR A 2 13.14 -14.17 6.59
C THR A 2 12.47 -13.10 5.73
N SER A 3 13.01 -12.84 4.54
CA SER A 3 12.34 -12.00 3.56
C SER A 3 11.01 -12.68 3.19
N GLY A 4 9.88 -12.08 3.56
CA GLY A 4 8.57 -12.60 3.18
C GLY A 4 8.38 -12.46 1.67
N ALA A 5 7.52 -13.28 1.06
CA ALA A 5 7.21 -13.15 -0.37
C ALA A 5 6.76 -11.70 -0.70
N PRO A 6 7.06 -11.16 -1.90
CA PRO A 6 6.73 -9.78 -2.22
C PRO A 6 5.21 -9.54 -2.18
N ILE A 7 4.83 -8.30 -1.87
CA ILE A 7 3.44 -7.85 -1.81
C ILE A 7 3.10 -7.12 -3.11
N TYR A 8 2.32 -7.75 -3.96
CA TYR A 8 1.84 -7.13 -5.21
C TYR A 8 0.40 -6.68 -5.05
N LEU A 9 0.16 -5.38 -5.26
CA LEU A 9 -1.15 -4.75 -5.19
C LEU A 9 -1.48 -4.16 -6.56
N VAL A 10 -2.64 -4.51 -7.09
CA VAL A 10 -3.16 -3.93 -8.34
C VAL A 10 -4.29 -2.99 -7.98
N SER A 11 -4.13 -1.71 -8.30
CA SER A 11 -5.21 -0.73 -8.19
C SER A 11 -6.16 -0.87 -9.38
N ALA A 12 -7.42 -0.48 -9.18
CA ALA A 12 -8.39 -0.39 -10.28
C ALA A 12 -8.17 0.84 -11.17
N CYS A 13 -7.24 1.72 -10.80
CA CYS A 13 -7.01 3.01 -11.44
C CYS A 13 -6.35 2.85 -12.81
N ALA A 14 -6.74 3.68 -13.77
CA ALA A 14 -6.20 3.73 -15.12
C ALA A 14 -5.06 4.75 -15.27
N SER A 15 -4.88 5.67 -14.32
CA SER A 15 -3.80 6.66 -14.34
C SER A 15 -3.27 7.00 -12.94
N GLY A 16 -2.12 7.67 -12.89
CA GLY A 16 -1.53 8.16 -11.65
C GLY A 16 -2.38 9.24 -10.97
N GLU A 17 -3.03 10.11 -11.74
CA GLU A 17 -3.94 11.13 -11.19
C GLU A 17 -5.16 10.49 -10.53
N GLU A 18 -5.74 9.45 -11.16
CA GLU A 18 -6.84 8.68 -10.57
C GLU A 18 -6.39 7.98 -9.29
N PHE A 19 -5.19 7.39 -9.31
CA PHE A 19 -4.58 6.77 -8.14
C PHE A 19 -4.45 7.78 -6.98
N VAL A 20 -3.87 8.95 -7.23
CA VAL A 20 -3.75 10.00 -6.21
C VAL A 20 -5.12 10.46 -5.73
N ALA A 21 -6.09 10.68 -6.61
CA ALA A 21 -7.44 11.09 -6.23
C ALA A 21 -8.12 10.05 -5.31
N ALA A 22 -7.95 8.76 -5.59
CA ALA A 22 -8.52 7.67 -4.84
C ALA A 22 -7.83 7.43 -3.48
N PHE A 23 -6.50 7.55 -3.43
CA PHE A 23 -5.69 7.13 -2.29
C PHE A 23 -5.15 8.26 -1.42
N ARG A 24 -5.20 9.54 -1.85
CA ARG A 24 -4.67 10.68 -1.06
C ARG A 24 -5.21 10.78 0.36
N ARG A 25 -6.44 10.33 0.62
CA ARG A 25 -7.05 10.35 1.97
C ARG A 25 -6.56 9.22 2.88
N TYR A 26 -5.86 8.25 2.31
CA TYR A 26 -5.31 7.07 2.99
C TYR A 26 -3.79 7.14 3.14
N ALA A 27 -3.16 8.14 2.51
CA ALA A 27 -1.73 8.37 2.58
C ALA A 27 -1.41 9.37 3.69
N ASP A 28 -0.29 9.15 4.37
CA ASP A 28 0.36 10.14 5.22
C ASP A 28 1.87 10.17 4.93
N LYS A 29 2.62 10.94 5.73
CA LYS A 29 4.08 11.08 5.55
C LYS A 29 4.87 9.77 5.76
N ASN A 30 4.27 8.76 6.39
CA ASN A 30 4.93 7.52 6.80
C ASN A 30 4.47 6.32 5.96
N GLY A 31 3.32 6.40 5.28
CA GLY A 31 2.74 5.23 4.67
C GLY A 31 1.41 5.43 3.97
N LEU A 32 0.76 4.29 3.69
CA LEU A 32 -0.46 4.20 2.94
C LEU A 32 -1.36 3.12 3.53
N PHE A 33 -2.60 3.49 3.86
CA PHE A 33 -3.66 2.52 4.09
C PHE A 33 -4.21 2.00 2.76
N ILE A 34 -4.28 0.68 2.65
CA ILE A 34 -4.80 -0.04 1.49
C ILE A 34 -6.14 -0.67 1.87
N PRO A 35 -7.27 -0.13 1.38
CA PRO A 35 -8.55 -0.81 1.49
C PRO A 35 -8.50 -2.10 0.63
N ILE A 36 -8.55 -3.26 1.28
CA ILE A 36 -8.49 -4.56 0.60
C ILE A 36 -9.31 -5.59 1.39
N ALA A 37 -10.01 -6.48 0.70
CA ALA A 37 -10.88 -7.47 1.33
C ALA A 37 -10.11 -8.58 2.07
N ALA A 38 -8.91 -8.91 1.61
CA ALA A 38 -8.03 -9.93 2.19
C ALA A 38 -6.68 -9.30 2.58
N PRO A 39 -6.62 -8.54 3.70
CA PRO A 39 -5.40 -7.91 4.14
C PRO A 39 -4.39 -8.95 4.64
N ILE A 40 -3.11 -8.66 4.41
CA ILE A 40 -2.02 -9.50 4.89
C ILE A 40 -1.82 -9.23 6.39
N PRO A 41 -1.46 -10.24 7.22
CA PRO A 41 -1.23 -10.02 8.65
C PRO A 41 -0.13 -8.99 8.94
N ALA A 42 -0.32 -8.24 10.03
CA ALA A 42 0.67 -7.30 10.53
C ALA A 42 1.96 -7.98 11.02
N GLY A 43 3.05 -7.22 11.08
CA GLY A 43 4.39 -7.70 11.48
C GLY A 43 5.21 -8.29 10.34
N ARG A 44 4.66 -8.34 9.12
CA ARG A 44 5.40 -8.76 7.92
C ARG A 44 6.13 -7.59 7.29
N ARG A 45 7.38 -7.84 6.89
CA ARG A 45 8.23 -6.94 6.09
C ARG A 45 8.54 -7.57 4.74
N GLY A 46 8.58 -6.75 3.69
CA GLY A 46 9.10 -7.17 2.40
C GLY A 46 8.95 -6.10 1.33
N ARG A 47 9.45 -6.45 0.14
CA ARG A 47 9.26 -5.64 -1.06
C ARG A 47 7.78 -5.56 -1.42
N PHE A 48 7.32 -4.39 -1.81
CA PHE A 48 5.97 -4.18 -2.31
C PHE A 48 5.98 -3.44 -3.65
N ALA A 49 4.91 -3.66 -4.42
CA ALA A 49 4.60 -2.87 -5.60
C ALA A 49 3.09 -2.60 -5.67
N VAL A 50 2.73 -1.37 -6.02
CA VAL A 50 1.36 -0.95 -6.34
C VAL A 50 1.33 -0.58 -7.81
N THR A 51 0.46 -1.22 -8.59
CA THR A 51 0.32 -0.97 -10.02
C THR A 51 -1.03 -0.34 -10.35
N LEU A 52 -1.10 0.30 -11.53
CA LEU A 52 -2.35 0.59 -12.23
C LEU A 52 -2.97 -0.71 -12.79
N ASN A 53 -4.18 -0.60 -13.31
CA ASN A 53 -4.93 -1.73 -13.87
C ASN A 53 -4.29 -2.34 -15.14
N ASP A 54 -3.43 -1.59 -15.81
CA ASP A 54 -2.64 -2.02 -16.98
C ASP A 54 -1.29 -2.64 -16.61
N GLY A 55 -0.96 -2.69 -15.32
CA GLY A 55 0.30 -3.19 -14.79
C GLY A 55 1.41 -2.14 -14.67
N GLY A 56 1.18 -0.88 -15.06
CA GLY A 56 2.11 0.22 -14.84
C GLY A 56 2.39 0.44 -13.35
N VAL A 57 3.67 0.50 -12.96
CA VAL A 57 4.07 0.64 -11.55
C VAL A 57 3.86 2.09 -11.07
N MET A 58 3.08 2.27 -10.00
CA MET A 58 2.88 3.56 -9.34
C MET A 58 3.81 3.76 -8.14
N VAL A 59 3.97 2.71 -7.33
CA VAL A 59 4.80 2.75 -6.13
C VAL A 59 5.51 1.41 -6.01
N GLU A 60 6.82 1.43 -5.75
CA GLU A 60 7.59 0.25 -5.37
C GLU A 60 8.58 0.60 -4.26
N GLY A 61 8.97 -0.40 -3.48
CA GLY A 61 9.96 -0.23 -2.41
C GLY A 61 9.83 -1.31 -1.34
N ASP A 62 10.32 -0.99 -0.14
CA ASP A 62 10.20 -1.85 1.04
C ASP A 62 9.22 -1.27 2.06
N ALA A 63 8.37 -2.13 2.61
CA ALA A 63 7.37 -1.73 3.60
C ALA A 63 7.19 -2.76 4.72
N ASP A 64 6.75 -2.23 5.87
CA ASP A 64 6.19 -3.01 6.98
C ASP A 64 4.66 -2.96 6.93
N ILE A 65 4.00 -4.09 7.14
CA ILE A 65 2.56 -4.10 7.46
C ILE A 65 2.41 -3.83 8.95
N VAL A 66 2.02 -2.61 9.29
CA VAL A 66 1.94 -2.15 10.69
C VAL A 66 0.54 -2.30 11.30
N SER A 67 -0.48 -2.43 10.45
CA SER A 67 -1.85 -2.72 10.88
C SER A 67 -2.55 -3.57 9.81
N SER A 68 -3.49 -4.40 10.25
CA SER A 68 -4.28 -5.27 9.39
C SER A 68 -5.59 -5.61 10.12
N ALA A 69 -6.73 -5.37 9.46
CA ALA A 69 -8.04 -5.59 10.07
C ALA A 69 -9.03 -6.16 9.05
N LEU A 70 -9.70 -7.24 9.44
CA LEU A 70 -10.83 -7.85 8.71
C LEU A 70 -12.18 -7.20 9.02
N THR A 71 -12.21 -6.29 9.99
CA THR A 71 -13.36 -5.45 10.32
C THR A 71 -13.05 -3.99 9.96
N PRO A 72 -14.09 -3.16 9.73
CA PRO A 72 -13.89 -1.74 9.46
C PRO A 72 -13.04 -1.06 10.53
N SER A 73 -11.90 -0.50 10.13
CA SER A 73 -11.03 0.24 11.04
C SER A 73 -11.71 1.52 11.51
N VAL A 74 -11.42 1.96 12.74
CA VAL A 74 -11.95 3.23 13.29
C VAL A 74 -11.52 4.43 12.44
N LEU A 75 -10.29 4.42 11.94
CA LEU A 75 -9.70 5.54 11.20
C LEU A 75 -10.31 5.74 9.81
N HIS A 76 -10.59 4.65 9.08
CA HIS A 76 -11.01 4.72 7.68
C HIS A 76 -12.39 4.13 7.41
N GLY A 77 -13.04 3.52 8.41
CA GLY A 77 -14.33 2.84 8.27
C GLY A 77 -14.28 1.68 7.28
N ARG A 78 -13.11 1.09 7.05
CA ARG A 78 -12.87 0.06 6.02
C ARG A 78 -11.97 -1.06 6.50
N VAL A 79 -12.21 -2.24 5.94
CA VAL A 79 -11.31 -3.41 5.98
C VAL A 79 -10.06 -3.08 5.17
N GLY A 80 -8.89 -3.49 5.67
CA GLY A 80 -7.64 -3.25 4.95
C GLY A 80 -6.40 -3.41 5.82
N MET A 81 -5.28 -2.90 5.29
CA MET A 81 -3.98 -2.91 5.95
C MET A 81 -3.23 -1.60 5.76
N THR A 82 -2.37 -1.23 6.70
CA THR A 82 -1.47 -0.08 6.55
C THR A 82 -0.06 -0.55 6.24
N LEU A 83 0.46 -0.06 5.12
CA LEU A 83 1.87 -0.17 4.75
C LEU A 83 2.61 1.05 5.30
N ARG A 84 3.66 0.82 6.09
CA ARG A 84 4.63 1.85 6.47
C ARG A 84 5.86 1.70 5.57
N PHE A 85 6.19 2.75 4.83
CA PHE A 85 7.36 2.75 3.97
C PHE A 85 8.64 2.78 4.83
N ILE A 86 9.60 1.92 4.50
CA ILE A 86 10.91 1.87 5.17
C ILE A 86 11.87 2.80 4.44
N GLU A 87 11.96 2.65 3.12
CA GLU A 87 12.62 3.56 2.19
C GLU A 87 11.69 3.74 0.97
N PRO A 88 11.05 4.91 0.78
CA PRO A 88 10.40 5.19 -0.48
C PRO A 88 11.48 5.41 -1.54
N ASP A 89 11.40 4.66 -2.66
CA ASP A 89 12.39 4.73 -3.71
C ASP A 89 12.47 6.16 -4.31
N ILE A 90 13.68 6.57 -4.70
CA ILE A 90 14.10 7.97 -4.94
C ILE A 90 13.29 8.66 -6.07
N LYS A 91 12.58 7.90 -6.91
CA LYS A 91 11.74 8.42 -8.00
C LYS A 91 10.48 9.16 -7.56
N SER A 92 10.10 9.09 -6.29
CA SER A 92 8.95 9.86 -5.75
C SER A 92 9.31 11.28 -5.28
N LYS A 93 10.54 11.75 -5.58
CA LYS A 93 11.06 13.07 -5.16
C LYS A 93 11.18 14.11 -6.27
N THR A 94 10.80 13.77 -7.51
CA THR A 94 10.86 14.68 -8.67
C THR A 94 9.49 15.16 -9.09
#